data_AF-A0A314ZDY7-F1
#
_entry.id   AF-A0A314ZDY7-F1
#
_cell.length_a   1.000
_cell.length_b   1.000
_cell.length_c   1.000
_cell.angle_alpha   90.00
_cell.angle_beta   90.00
_cell.angle_gamma   90.00
#
_symmetry.space_group_name_H-M   'P 1'
#
loop_
_entity.id
_entity.type
_entity.pdbx_description
1 polymer ?
#
loop_
_entity_poly.entity_id
_entity_poly.type
_entity_poly.pdbx_seq_one_letter_code
_entity_poly.pdbx_strand_id
1 'polypeptide(L)'
;MPQNPAAWSAWNFLGSNGNKVCLTYWLNVLQNIDEKGLPFLVTLNPDLTPEHTLLKWSTSHPVPSVAASKASLELHRIQGKRGIWFCGAYQGYGFHEDGLKAGMAAAHDMLGKGCALLSNPKHMVPSLTETGARLFVTRFLRNYISTGCLILLEEGGTIFNFAGTRKGCSLKCVLRVHTPQFYWKVMTQADLGLADAYINGDFSFIDKDKGLLNLFMILIANRDSNSSDSKLNKKRGWWTPLLFTASIASAKYFFQHVSRQNTLTQARRNISRHYDLVYNL
;
A
#
# COMPACT_ATOMS: atom_id res chain seq x y z
N MET A 1 -19.47 -19.30 -16.06
CA MET A 1 -19.80 -17.90 -16.42
C MET A 1 -21.18 -17.55 -15.87
N PRO A 2 -21.51 -16.26 -15.66
CA PRO A 2 -22.87 -15.86 -15.27
C PRO A 2 -23.92 -16.37 -16.24
N GLN A 3 -25.12 -16.70 -15.75
CA GLN A 3 -26.22 -17.14 -16.62
C GLN A 3 -26.66 -16.06 -17.59
N ASN A 4 -26.57 -14.79 -17.20
CA ASN A 4 -26.83 -13.64 -18.07
C ASN A 4 -25.58 -13.31 -18.92
N PRO A 5 -25.59 -13.50 -20.25
CA PRO A 5 -24.46 -13.19 -21.11
C PRO A 5 -24.07 -11.71 -21.10
N ALA A 6 -25.01 -10.80 -20.84
CA ALA A 6 -24.71 -9.37 -20.75
C ALA A 6 -23.84 -9.02 -19.53
N ALA A 7 -23.77 -9.90 -18.53
CA ALA A 7 -22.89 -9.75 -17.37
C ALA A 7 -21.50 -10.35 -17.59
N TRP A 8 -21.23 -10.94 -18.77
CA TRP A 8 -19.92 -11.51 -19.05
C TRP A 8 -18.88 -10.42 -19.20
N SER A 9 -17.83 -10.56 -18.41
CA SER A 9 -16.64 -9.73 -18.48
C SER A 9 -15.40 -10.60 -18.62
N ALA A 10 -14.23 -9.98 -18.83
CA ALA A 10 -12.98 -10.72 -18.87
C ALA A 10 -12.78 -11.52 -17.56
N TRP A 11 -13.17 -10.96 -16.41
CA TRP A 11 -13.03 -11.55 -15.07
C TRP A 11 -14.36 -11.51 -14.33
N ASN A 12 -14.94 -12.69 -14.05
CA ASN A 12 -16.24 -12.78 -13.37
C ASN A 12 -16.06 -13.35 -11.97
N PHE A 13 -16.38 -12.54 -10.97
CA PHE A 13 -16.35 -12.90 -9.56
C PHE A 13 -17.73 -13.40 -9.12
N LEU A 14 -17.75 -14.56 -8.47
CA LEU A 14 -18.94 -15.09 -7.82
C LEU A 14 -18.67 -15.14 -6.30
N GLY A 15 -19.39 -14.30 -5.57
CA GLY A 15 -19.39 -14.32 -4.11
C GLY A 15 -20.30 -15.43 -3.59
N SER A 16 -19.87 -16.09 -2.51
CA SER A 16 -20.70 -17.05 -1.75
C SER A 16 -20.87 -16.55 -0.31
N ASN A 17 -21.90 -17.05 0.40
CA ASN A 17 -22.18 -16.68 1.78
C ASN A 17 -21.18 -17.28 2.80
N GLY A 18 -20.27 -18.15 2.37
CA GLY A 18 -19.05 -18.49 3.10
C GLY A 18 -17.86 -17.74 2.50
N ASN A 19 -16.76 -17.58 3.24
CA ASN A 19 -15.51 -16.91 2.81
C ASN A 19 -14.78 -17.57 1.60
N LYS A 20 -15.51 -18.27 0.73
CA LYS A 20 -15.05 -18.84 -0.53
C LYS A 20 -15.34 -17.86 -1.65
N VAL A 21 -14.31 -17.61 -2.44
CA VAL A 21 -14.36 -16.79 -3.64
C VAL A 21 -14.18 -17.70 -4.84
N CYS A 22 -15.11 -17.62 -5.80
CA CYS A 22 -14.94 -18.24 -7.11
C CYS A 22 -14.67 -17.15 -8.14
N LEU A 23 -13.60 -17.29 -8.92
CA LEU A 23 -13.22 -16.33 -9.95
C LEU A 23 -13.03 -17.06 -11.28
N THR A 24 -13.73 -16.62 -12.32
CA THR A 24 -13.58 -17.17 -13.68
C THR A 24 -12.96 -16.13 -14.61
N TYR A 25 -11.84 -16.49 -15.23
CA TYR A 25 -11.16 -15.75 -16.29
C TYR A 25 -11.62 -16.25 -17.65
N TRP A 26 -12.00 -15.33 -18.54
CA TRP A 26 -12.28 -15.63 -19.94
C TRP A 26 -11.02 -15.41 -20.79
N LEU A 27 -10.30 -16.50 -21.08
CA LEU A 27 -9.01 -16.44 -21.74
C LEU A 27 -9.09 -15.95 -23.19
N ASN A 28 -10.18 -16.24 -23.92
CA ASN A 28 -10.32 -15.74 -25.29
C ASN A 28 -10.21 -14.22 -25.35
N VAL A 29 -10.90 -13.53 -24.44
CA VAL A 29 -10.84 -12.07 -24.34
C VAL A 29 -9.48 -11.59 -23.84
N LEU A 30 -8.92 -12.26 -22.82
CA LEU A 30 -7.65 -11.82 -22.20
C LEU A 30 -6.41 -12.05 -23.06
N GLN A 31 -6.41 -13.13 -23.85
CA GLN A 31 -5.27 -13.59 -24.63
C GLN A 31 -5.52 -13.48 -26.15
N ASN A 32 -6.65 -12.90 -26.55
CA ASN A 32 -7.05 -12.73 -27.96
C ASN A 32 -7.06 -14.05 -28.74
N ILE A 33 -7.62 -15.10 -28.13
CA ILE A 33 -7.78 -16.43 -28.76
C ILE A 33 -9.05 -16.42 -29.60
N ASP A 34 -8.96 -16.95 -30.82
CA ASP A 34 -10.07 -17.04 -31.79
C ASP A 34 -11.32 -17.70 -31.19
N GLU A 35 -12.50 -17.22 -31.57
CA GLU A 35 -13.80 -17.60 -30.96
C GLU A 35 -14.52 -18.72 -31.73
N LYS A 36 -13.82 -19.43 -32.61
CA LYS A 36 -14.39 -20.48 -33.47
C LYS A 36 -14.82 -21.77 -32.74
N GLY A 37 -14.86 -21.77 -31.41
CA GLY A 37 -15.16 -22.94 -30.60
C GLY A 37 -15.66 -22.61 -29.20
N LEU A 38 -15.66 -23.61 -28.32
CA LEU A 38 -16.00 -23.42 -26.91
C LEU A 38 -15.03 -22.44 -26.22
N PRO A 39 -15.49 -21.63 -25.26
CA PRO A 39 -14.65 -20.65 -24.58
C PRO A 39 -13.59 -21.33 -23.71
N PHE A 40 -12.37 -20.80 -23.75
CA PHE A 40 -11.30 -21.15 -22.81
C PHE A 40 -11.48 -20.36 -21.53
N LEU A 41 -11.70 -21.08 -20.44
CA LEU A 41 -11.95 -20.51 -19.11
C LEU A 41 -10.94 -21.05 -18.11
N VAL A 42 -10.51 -20.18 -17.19
CA VAL A 42 -9.78 -20.59 -15.99
C VAL A 42 -10.60 -20.20 -14.78
N THR A 43 -11.00 -21.19 -13.98
CA THR A 43 -11.80 -20.97 -12.78
C THR A 43 -11.02 -21.31 -11.54
N LEU A 44 -10.88 -20.34 -10.64
CA LEU A 44 -10.25 -20.49 -9.34
C LEU A 44 -11.31 -20.81 -8.29
N ASN A 45 -11.06 -21.87 -7.51
CA ASN A 45 -11.89 -22.32 -6.39
C ASN A 45 -13.40 -22.46 -6.73
N PRO A 46 -13.77 -23.17 -7.81
CA PRO A 46 -15.18 -23.37 -8.10
C PRO A 46 -15.83 -24.27 -7.04
N ASP A 47 -17.09 -24.00 -6.69
CA ASP A 47 -17.87 -24.85 -5.78
C ASP A 47 -18.08 -26.25 -6.34
N LEU A 48 -18.21 -26.35 -7.67
CA LEU A 48 -18.35 -27.61 -8.41
C LEU A 48 -17.29 -27.67 -9.51
N THR A 49 -16.67 -28.83 -9.70
CA THR A 49 -15.69 -29.00 -10.79
C THR A 49 -16.41 -28.90 -12.14
N PRO A 50 -15.94 -28.08 -13.10
CA PRO A 50 -16.56 -27.96 -14.41
C PRO A 50 -16.53 -29.28 -15.20
N GLU A 51 -17.60 -29.58 -15.94
CA GLU A 51 -17.74 -30.82 -16.72
C GLU A 51 -16.65 -30.98 -17.78
N HIS A 52 -16.28 -29.91 -18.47
CA HIS A 52 -15.25 -29.90 -19.52
C HIS A 52 -13.92 -29.34 -19.00
N THR A 53 -13.29 -30.03 -18.05
CA THR A 53 -12.00 -29.63 -17.48
C THR A 53 -10.83 -30.21 -18.28
N LEU A 54 -10.04 -29.35 -18.92
CA LEU A 54 -8.80 -29.75 -19.62
C LEU A 54 -7.65 -30.07 -18.66
N LEU A 55 -7.49 -29.24 -17.62
CA LEU A 55 -6.40 -29.35 -16.66
C LEU A 55 -6.85 -28.80 -15.30
N LYS A 56 -6.44 -29.47 -14.23
CA LYS A 56 -6.69 -29.07 -12.84
C LYS A 56 -5.40 -29.19 -12.05
N TRP A 57 -5.05 -28.15 -11.31
CA TRP A 57 -3.96 -28.18 -10.33
C TRP A 57 -4.38 -27.43 -9.07
N SER A 58 -3.61 -27.63 -8.00
CA SER A 58 -3.76 -26.90 -6.76
C SER A 58 -2.48 -26.14 -6.48
N THR A 59 -2.63 -24.88 -6.06
CA THR A 59 -1.53 -24.03 -5.63
C THR A 59 -1.97 -23.26 -4.39
N SER A 60 -1.00 -22.79 -3.61
CA SER A 60 -1.26 -22.01 -2.40
C SER A 60 -0.79 -20.57 -2.60
N HIS A 61 -1.56 -19.61 -2.09
CA HIS A 61 -1.14 -18.23 -2.03
C HIS A 61 -0.54 -17.89 -0.66
N PRO A 62 0.59 -17.16 -0.60
CA PRO A 62 1.13 -16.66 0.66
C PRO A 62 0.09 -15.78 1.37
N VAL A 63 -0.13 -16.04 2.65
CA VAL A 63 -1.00 -15.22 3.50
C VAL A 63 -0.12 -14.21 4.25
N PRO A 64 -0.35 -12.89 4.08
CA PRO A 64 0.38 -11.87 4.82
C PRO A 64 0.21 -12.08 6.33
N SER A 65 1.31 -12.00 7.07
CA SER A 65 1.29 -12.06 8.53
C SER A 65 2.42 -11.21 9.12
N VAL A 66 2.26 -10.83 10.39
CA VAL A 66 3.30 -10.11 11.14
C VAL A 66 4.60 -10.92 11.18
N ALA A 67 4.48 -12.25 11.37
CA ALA A 67 5.63 -13.15 11.36
C ALA A 67 6.35 -13.15 9.99
N ALA A 68 5.60 -13.25 8.89
CA ALA A 68 6.17 -13.22 7.54
C ALA A 68 6.85 -11.87 7.22
N SER A 69 6.24 -10.75 7.64
CA SER A 69 6.81 -9.42 7.45
C SER A 69 8.12 -9.26 8.24
N LYS A 70 8.15 -9.69 9.50
CA LYS A 70 9.38 -9.68 10.32
C LYS A 70 10.47 -10.56 9.72
N ALA A 71 10.12 -11.76 9.27
CA ALA A 71 11.06 -12.68 8.63
C ALA A 71 11.65 -12.07 7.34
N SER A 72 10.85 -11.37 6.54
CA SER A 72 11.31 -10.68 5.33
C SER A 72 12.36 -9.60 5.66
N LEU A 73 12.15 -8.79 6.72
CA LEU A 73 13.12 -7.79 7.17
C LEU A 73 14.45 -8.41 7.64
N GLU A 74 14.40 -9.63 8.17
CA GLU A 74 15.57 -10.34 8.68
C GLU A 74 16.26 -11.22 7.63
N LEU A 75 15.74 -11.31 6.41
CA LEU A 75 16.22 -12.23 5.37
C LEU A 75 17.71 -12.02 5.02
N HIS A 76 18.17 -10.77 5.00
CA HIS A 76 19.58 -10.42 4.79
C HIS A 76 20.54 -11.14 5.74
N ARG A 77 20.07 -11.55 6.93
CA ARG A 77 20.88 -12.26 7.92
C ARG A 77 21.20 -13.69 7.53
N ILE A 78 20.49 -14.27 6.55
CA ILE A 78 20.70 -15.66 6.10
C ILE A 78 21.19 -15.78 4.65
N GLN A 79 21.14 -14.70 3.86
CA GLN A 79 21.71 -14.68 2.51
C GLN A 79 23.20 -15.02 2.53
N GLY A 80 23.64 -15.87 1.61
CA GLY A 80 25.02 -16.32 1.45
C GLY A 80 25.53 -17.27 2.53
N LYS A 81 24.78 -17.51 3.61
CA LYS A 81 25.19 -18.47 4.63
C LYS A 81 25.20 -19.88 4.04
N ARG A 82 26.35 -20.56 4.17
CA ARG A 82 26.59 -21.88 3.58
C ARG A 82 26.51 -21.88 2.05
N GLY A 83 26.74 -20.73 1.40
CA GLY A 83 26.64 -20.62 -0.06
C GLY A 83 25.20 -20.75 -0.57
N ILE A 84 24.20 -20.36 0.23
CA ILE A 84 22.78 -20.44 -0.12
C ILE A 84 22.20 -19.03 -0.16
N TRP A 85 21.49 -18.71 -1.25
CA TRP A 85 20.73 -17.48 -1.41
C TRP A 85 19.26 -17.80 -1.64
N PHE A 86 18.39 -17.03 -0.99
CA PHE A 86 16.95 -17.14 -1.12
C PHE A 86 16.45 -15.98 -1.98
N CYS A 87 15.61 -16.29 -2.97
CA CYS A 87 14.93 -15.31 -3.82
C CYS A 87 13.48 -15.73 -4.05
N GLY A 88 12.57 -14.77 -4.17
CA GLY A 88 11.19 -15.05 -4.53
C GLY A 88 10.28 -13.85 -4.32
N ALA A 89 9.07 -13.93 -4.88
CA ALA A 89 8.09 -12.83 -4.84
C ALA A 89 7.65 -12.45 -3.40
N TYR A 90 7.83 -13.36 -2.44
CA TYR A 90 7.58 -13.11 -1.01
C TYR A 90 8.49 -12.03 -0.40
N GLN A 91 9.57 -11.62 -1.10
CA GLN A 91 10.45 -10.52 -0.67
C GLN A 91 9.88 -9.14 -1.00
N GLY A 92 8.77 -9.07 -1.74
CA GLY A 92 8.04 -7.84 -2.03
C GLY A 92 6.54 -8.02 -1.76
N TYR A 93 5.70 -7.64 -2.74
CA TYR A 93 4.24 -7.70 -2.63
C TYR A 93 3.63 -8.95 -3.28
N GLY A 94 4.46 -9.94 -3.64
CA GLY A 94 4.00 -11.20 -4.22
C GLY A 94 3.79 -11.17 -5.73
N PHE A 95 4.22 -10.11 -6.43
CA PHE A 95 4.13 -10.02 -7.88
C PHE A 95 5.36 -10.64 -8.58
N HIS A 96 5.22 -10.92 -9.88
CA HIS A 96 6.32 -11.45 -10.69
C HIS A 96 7.55 -10.52 -10.72
N GLU A 97 7.33 -9.20 -10.71
CA GLU A 97 8.41 -8.21 -10.65
C GLU A 97 9.22 -8.30 -9.36
N ASP A 98 8.57 -8.60 -8.23
CA ASP A 98 9.25 -8.79 -6.95
C ASP A 98 10.14 -10.04 -6.99
N GLY A 99 9.63 -11.12 -7.59
CA GLY A 99 10.40 -12.34 -7.81
C GLY A 99 11.63 -12.11 -8.68
N LEU A 100 11.47 -11.36 -9.78
CA LEU A 100 12.58 -10.99 -10.66
C LEU A 100 13.63 -10.14 -9.93
N LYS A 101 13.20 -9.09 -9.22
CA LYS A 101 14.08 -8.23 -8.43
C LYS A 101 14.86 -9.02 -7.38
N ALA A 102 14.17 -9.88 -6.63
CA ALA A 102 14.79 -10.75 -5.63
C ALA A 102 15.81 -11.72 -6.25
N GLY A 103 15.48 -12.29 -7.42
CA GLY A 103 16.39 -13.17 -8.17
C GLY A 103 17.65 -12.46 -8.62
N MET A 104 17.51 -11.26 -9.21
CA MET A 104 18.66 -10.42 -9.57
C MET A 104 19.51 -10.08 -8.35
N ALA A 105 18.88 -9.69 -7.23
CA ALA A 105 19.59 -9.38 -6.00
C ALA A 105 20.45 -10.55 -5.50
N ALA A 106 19.86 -11.75 -5.45
CA ALA A 106 20.53 -12.97 -5.04
C ALA A 106 21.70 -13.34 -5.97
N ALA A 107 21.50 -13.25 -7.29
CA ALA A 107 22.54 -13.54 -8.27
C ALA A 107 23.72 -12.55 -8.18
N HIS A 108 23.44 -11.26 -8.02
CA HIS A 108 24.47 -10.23 -7.84
C HIS A 108 25.29 -10.44 -6.56
N ASP A 109 24.60 -10.70 -5.44
CA ASP A 109 25.23 -10.97 -4.15
C ASP A 109 26.11 -12.23 -4.21
N MET A 110 25.62 -13.30 -4.83
CA MET A 110 26.38 -14.53 -5.08
C MET A 110 27.66 -14.30 -5.89
N LEU A 111 27.63 -13.38 -6.87
CA LEU A 111 28.78 -13.03 -7.69
C LEU A 111 29.74 -12.03 -7.02
N GLY A 112 29.46 -11.59 -5.79
CA GLY A 112 30.23 -10.54 -5.11
C GLY A 112 30.13 -9.18 -5.80
N LYS A 113 29.19 -9.02 -6.75
CA LYS A 113 28.90 -7.77 -7.43
C LYS A 113 27.86 -7.07 -6.58
N GLY A 114 28.28 -6.15 -5.72
CA GLY A 114 27.37 -5.42 -4.83
C GLY A 114 26.11 -4.97 -5.56
N CYS A 115 24.95 -5.51 -5.19
CA CYS A 115 23.69 -5.09 -5.75
C CYS A 115 23.27 -3.81 -5.03
N ALA A 116 23.55 -2.67 -5.63
CA ALA A 116 22.92 -1.41 -5.25
C ALA A 116 21.46 -1.43 -5.72
N LEU A 117 20.63 -2.35 -5.19
CA LEU A 117 19.18 -2.22 -5.25
C LEU A 117 18.79 -1.08 -4.32
N LEU A 118 19.05 0.14 -4.82
CA LEU A 118 18.62 1.46 -4.36
C LEU A 118 18.17 1.50 -2.89
N SER A 119 19.07 1.20 -1.97
CA SER A 119 19.06 1.93 -0.70
C SER A 119 19.51 3.34 -1.09
N ASN A 120 18.55 4.15 -1.54
CA ASN A 120 18.75 5.58 -1.63
C ASN A 120 18.53 6.05 -0.19
N PRO A 121 19.57 6.29 0.63
CA PRO A 121 19.35 6.91 1.93
C PRO A 121 18.63 8.22 1.65
N LYS A 122 17.33 8.24 1.94
CA LYS A 122 16.48 9.39 1.66
C LYS A 122 16.92 10.47 2.63
N HIS A 123 17.86 11.31 2.20
CA HIS A 123 18.26 12.46 2.98
C HIS A 123 17.01 13.30 3.30
N MET A 124 16.93 13.80 4.53
CA MET A 124 15.87 14.71 4.99
C MET A 124 16.02 16.10 4.34
N VAL A 125 16.00 16.14 3.01
CA VAL A 125 16.05 17.34 2.18
C VAL A 125 14.73 17.39 1.41
N PRO A 126 13.71 18.09 1.92
CA PRO A 126 12.43 18.17 1.25
C PRO A 126 12.55 18.93 -0.08
N SER A 127 11.91 18.41 -1.12
CA SER A 127 11.61 19.19 -2.32
C SER A 127 10.73 20.40 -2.01
N LEU A 128 10.55 21.31 -2.97
CA LEU A 128 9.72 22.51 -2.78
C LEU A 128 8.27 22.16 -2.41
N THR A 129 7.73 21.09 -3.00
CA THR A 129 6.38 20.57 -2.70
C THR A 129 6.31 19.93 -1.31
N GLU A 130 7.31 19.13 -0.93
CA GLU A 130 7.40 18.52 0.40
C GLU A 130 7.63 19.58 1.50
N THR A 131 8.32 20.67 1.18
CA THR A 131 8.50 21.82 2.09
C THR A 131 7.15 22.49 2.36
N GLY A 132 6.36 22.73 1.31
CA GLY A 132 5.01 23.25 1.44
C GLY A 132 4.08 22.31 2.22
N ALA A 133 4.17 21.00 1.95
CA ALA A 133 3.40 19.99 2.67
C ALA A 133 3.79 19.90 4.14
N ARG A 134 5.07 19.96 4.47
CA ARG A 134 5.57 20.00 5.84
C ARG A 134 5.02 21.21 6.58
N LEU A 135 5.05 22.39 5.98
CA LEU A 135 4.50 23.61 6.59
C LEU A 135 2.99 23.48 6.83
N PHE A 136 2.25 22.93 5.87
CA PHE A 136 0.81 22.70 6.02
C PHE A 136 0.49 21.71 7.16
N VAL A 137 1.11 20.53 7.15
CA VAL A 137 0.87 19.46 8.13
C VAL A 137 1.24 19.94 9.54
N THR A 138 2.39 20.60 9.71
CA THR A 138 2.82 21.10 11.01
C THR A 138 1.91 22.21 11.53
N ARG A 139 1.43 23.13 10.67
CA ARG A 139 0.43 24.14 11.06
C ARG A 139 -0.91 23.51 11.44
N PHE A 140 -1.36 22.52 10.70
CA PHE A 140 -2.59 21.79 11.01
C PHE A 140 -2.49 21.10 12.38
N LEU A 141 -1.42 20.33 12.62
CA LEU A 141 -1.22 19.63 13.89
C LEU A 141 -1.11 20.59 15.08
N ARG A 142 -0.48 21.75 14.89
CA ARG A 142 -0.40 22.79 15.93
C ARG A 142 -1.78 23.31 16.35
N ASN A 143 -2.71 23.44 15.39
CA ASN A 143 -4.07 23.89 15.68
C ASN A 143 -4.99 22.76 16.17
N TYR A 144 -4.73 21.53 15.73
CA TYR A 144 -5.58 20.38 16.01
C TYR A 144 -5.28 19.74 17.38
N ILE A 145 -4.01 19.65 17.77
CA ILE A 145 -3.58 19.01 19.02
C ILE A 145 -3.73 19.98 20.20
N SER A 146 -4.87 19.90 20.88
CA SER A 146 -5.23 20.64 22.09
C SER A 146 -5.14 19.81 23.39
N THR A 147 -5.04 18.48 23.26
CA THR A 147 -4.99 17.50 24.35
C THR A 147 -3.91 16.45 24.07
N GLY A 148 -3.06 16.13 25.06
CA GLY A 148 -1.91 15.21 24.91
C GLY A 148 -0.69 15.85 24.25
N CYS A 149 0.34 15.06 23.95
CA CYS A 149 1.60 15.52 23.36
C CYS A 149 2.02 14.65 22.17
N LEU A 150 2.13 15.27 21.00
CA LEU A 150 2.63 14.66 19.77
C LEU A 150 3.95 15.32 19.36
N ILE A 151 5.00 14.52 19.20
CA ILE A 151 6.33 15.00 18.77
C ILE A 151 6.70 14.34 17.44
N LEU A 152 7.11 15.13 16.46
CA LEU A 152 7.74 14.64 15.24
C LEU A 152 9.24 14.91 15.31
N LEU A 153 10.05 13.87 15.19
CA LEU A 153 11.50 13.92 15.12
C LEU A 153 11.94 13.58 13.71
N GLU A 154 12.38 14.57 12.94
CA GLU A 154 12.94 14.34 11.62
C GLU A 154 14.34 13.72 11.74
N GLU A 155 14.72 12.80 10.85
CA GLU A 155 16.10 12.28 10.78
C GLU A 155 17.16 13.38 10.56
N GLY A 156 16.77 14.55 10.04
CA GLY A 156 17.61 15.75 9.96
C GLY A 156 17.81 16.50 11.28
N GLY A 157 17.26 16.01 12.39
CA GLY A 157 17.38 16.62 13.73
C GLY A 157 16.32 17.67 14.06
N THR A 158 15.48 18.07 13.11
CA THR A 158 14.34 18.96 13.38
C THR A 158 13.33 18.30 14.30
N ILE A 159 12.86 19.03 15.32
CA ILE A 159 11.84 18.55 16.25
C ILE A 159 10.63 19.47 16.18
N PHE A 160 9.46 18.90 15.89
CA PHE A 160 8.17 19.57 16.05
C PHE A 160 7.46 19.04 17.28
N ASN A 161 7.08 19.92 18.19
CA ASN A 161 6.34 19.56 19.40
C ASN A 161 4.94 20.19 19.34
N PHE A 162 3.92 19.34 19.45
CA PHE A 162 2.51 19.72 19.50
C PHE A 162 1.95 19.25 20.84
N ALA A 163 1.85 20.16 21.80
CA ALA A 163 1.40 19.87 23.15
C ALA A 163 0.12 20.64 23.47
N GLY A 164 -0.89 19.91 23.92
CA GLY A 164 -2.14 20.47 24.39
C GLY A 164 -2.02 21.17 25.75
N THR A 165 -2.81 22.22 25.95
CA THR A 165 -2.85 22.97 27.23
C THR A 165 -3.88 22.43 28.22
N ARG A 166 -4.76 21.49 27.78
CA ARG A 166 -5.81 20.93 28.63
C ARG A 166 -5.24 19.94 29.65
N LYS A 167 -5.49 20.19 30.94
CA LYS A 167 -5.17 19.27 32.04
C LYS A 167 -6.10 18.06 31.97
N GLY A 168 -5.54 16.84 31.89
CA GLY A 168 -6.31 15.59 31.94
C GLY A 168 -5.81 14.45 31.04
N CYS A 169 -4.93 14.71 30.06
CA CYS A 169 -4.38 13.68 29.19
C CYS A 169 -2.85 13.67 29.25
N SER A 170 -2.26 12.60 29.79
CA SER A 170 -0.81 12.37 29.89
C SER A 170 -0.22 11.65 28.68
N LEU A 171 -1.04 11.36 27.66
CA LEU A 171 -0.60 10.59 26.51
C LEU A 171 0.45 11.37 25.72
N LYS A 172 1.57 10.68 25.47
CA LYS A 172 2.69 11.19 24.69
C LYS A 172 2.99 10.21 23.56
N CYS A 173 3.14 10.74 22.36
CA CYS A 173 3.54 10.00 21.18
C CYS A 173 4.70 10.71 20.49
N VAL A 174 5.74 9.95 20.14
CA VAL A 174 6.92 10.46 19.44
C VAL A 174 7.12 9.66 18.17
N LEU A 175 6.94 10.31 17.03
CA LEU A 175 7.15 9.75 15.70
C LEU A 175 8.53 10.16 15.23
N ARG A 176 9.27 9.23 14.63
CA ARG A 176 10.47 9.52 13.87
C ARG A 176 10.12 9.54 12.39
N VAL A 177 10.24 10.69 11.75
CA VAL A 177 10.03 10.85 10.31
C VAL A 177 11.34 10.54 9.61
N HIS A 178 11.32 9.53 8.74
CA HIS A 178 12.48 9.07 7.98
C HIS A 178 12.58 9.78 6.63
N THR A 179 11.44 10.17 6.04
CA THR A 179 11.41 10.69 4.67
C THR A 179 10.52 11.94 4.55
N PRO A 180 10.89 12.93 3.71
CA PRO A 180 10.02 14.08 3.42
C PRO A 180 8.67 13.71 2.79
N GLN A 181 8.60 12.54 2.13
CA GLN A 181 7.38 12.02 1.50
C GLN A 181 6.25 11.81 2.49
N PHE A 182 6.57 11.57 3.77
CA PHE A 182 5.60 11.52 4.86
C PHE A 182 4.61 12.70 4.80
N TYR A 183 5.13 13.93 4.71
CA TYR A 183 4.29 15.12 4.72
C TYR A 183 3.42 15.24 3.48
N TRP A 184 3.97 14.90 2.31
CA TRP A 184 3.23 14.91 1.05
C TRP A 184 2.09 13.89 1.06
N LYS A 185 2.33 12.69 1.58
CA LYS A 185 1.30 11.64 1.71
C LYS A 185 0.21 12.05 2.69
N VAL A 186 0.59 12.50 3.88
CA VAL A 186 -0.35 12.98 4.90
C VAL A 186 -1.20 14.15 4.39
N MET A 187 -0.61 15.07 3.62
CA MET A 187 -1.34 16.20 3.04
C MET A 187 -2.28 15.79 1.88
N THR A 188 -1.82 14.92 0.98
CA THR A 188 -2.49 14.72 -0.33
C THR A 188 -3.30 13.43 -0.46
N GLN A 189 -3.15 12.47 0.45
CA GLN A 189 -3.76 11.13 0.32
C GLN A 189 -4.87 10.84 1.34
N ALA A 190 -5.63 11.88 1.71
CA ALA A 190 -6.84 11.79 2.56
C ALA A 190 -6.70 10.77 3.72
N ASP A 191 -7.70 9.91 3.95
CA ASP A 191 -7.75 8.98 5.08
C ASP A 191 -6.67 7.88 5.06
N LEU A 192 -6.02 7.67 3.91
CA LEU A 192 -5.01 6.62 3.73
C LEU A 192 -3.58 7.14 3.85
N GLY A 193 -3.34 8.46 3.74
CA GLY A 193 -1.99 9.01 3.63
C GLY A 193 -1.09 8.73 4.83
N LEU A 194 -1.64 8.74 6.03
CA LEU A 194 -0.91 8.39 7.25
C LEU A 194 -0.61 6.88 7.32
N ALA A 195 -1.57 6.03 6.92
CA ALA A 195 -1.38 4.59 6.90
C ALA A 195 -0.38 4.15 5.82
N ASP A 196 -0.48 4.73 4.63
CA ASP A 196 0.46 4.51 3.52
C ASP A 196 1.87 4.94 3.92
N ALA A 197 2.02 6.10 4.57
CA ALA A 197 3.32 6.53 5.06
C ALA A 197 3.91 5.58 6.13
N TYR A 198 3.08 5.00 7.00
CA TYR A 198 3.53 4.04 8.00
C TYR A 198 3.96 2.72 7.36
N ILE A 199 3.15 2.16 6.47
CA ILE A 199 3.43 0.88 5.78
C ILE A 199 4.69 0.97 4.93
N ASN A 200 4.91 2.10 4.26
CA ASN A 200 6.10 2.33 3.43
C ASN A 200 7.35 2.70 4.24
N GLY A 201 7.27 2.79 5.57
CA GLY A 201 8.41 3.14 6.43
C GLY A 201 8.84 4.62 6.31
N ASP A 202 7.97 5.51 5.86
CA ASP A 202 8.26 6.95 5.79
C ASP A 202 8.35 7.58 7.20
N PHE A 203 7.74 6.94 8.20
CA PHE A 203 7.92 7.24 9.62
C PHE A 203 7.78 5.99 10.49
N SER A 204 8.31 6.06 11.71
CA SER A 204 8.16 5.04 12.74
C SER A 204 7.88 5.68 14.10
N PHE A 205 7.70 4.86 15.14
CA PHE A 205 7.53 5.33 16.51
C PHE A 205 8.78 5.04 17.35
N ILE A 206 9.15 5.98 18.22
CA ILE A 206 10.21 5.74 19.22
C ILE A 206 9.79 4.64 20.19
N ASP A 207 8.53 4.69 20.65
CA ASP A 207 7.91 3.62 21.43
C ASP A 207 7.27 2.62 20.46
N LYS A 208 7.89 1.44 20.31
CA LYS A 208 7.45 0.41 19.35
C LYS A 208 6.18 -0.31 19.78
N ASP A 209 5.87 -0.31 21.08
CA ASP A 209 4.76 -1.09 21.64
C ASP A 209 3.50 -0.25 21.76
N LYS A 210 3.64 0.99 22.22
CA LYS A 210 2.51 1.90 22.49
C LYS A 210 2.46 3.11 21.58
N GLY A 211 3.47 3.35 20.75
CA GLY A 211 3.54 4.57 19.92
C GLY A 211 2.33 4.76 19.01
N LEU A 212 1.97 3.73 18.24
CA LEU A 212 0.82 3.78 17.34
C LEU A 212 -0.51 3.91 18.09
N LEU A 213 -0.65 3.17 19.21
CA LEU A 213 -1.83 3.28 20.07
C LEU A 213 -1.97 4.67 20.66
N ASN A 214 -0.89 5.23 21.21
CA ASN A 214 -0.86 6.56 21.80
C ASN A 214 -1.15 7.63 20.76
N LEU A 215 -0.67 7.46 19.52
CA LEU A 215 -1.05 8.32 18.40
C LEU A 215 -2.57 8.32 18.28
N PHE A 216 -3.20 7.16 18.03
CA PHE A 216 -4.64 7.07 17.87
C PHE A 216 -5.44 7.58 19.06
N MET A 217 -4.97 7.36 20.29
CA MET A 217 -5.65 7.86 21.50
C MET A 217 -5.58 9.39 21.63
N ILE A 218 -4.43 10.01 21.34
CA ILE A 218 -4.30 11.49 21.28
C ILE A 218 -5.25 12.02 20.20
N LEU A 219 -5.22 11.36 19.05
CA LEU A 219 -5.98 11.68 17.87
C LEU A 219 -7.51 11.65 18.14
N ILE A 220 -8.02 10.60 18.79
CA ILE A 220 -9.42 10.47 19.22
C ILE A 220 -9.78 11.51 20.28
N ALA A 221 -8.92 11.71 21.29
CA ALA A 221 -9.19 12.68 22.36
C ALA A 221 -9.37 14.12 21.83
N ASN A 222 -8.61 14.51 20.81
CA ASN A 222 -8.73 15.81 20.18
C ASN A 222 -9.98 15.92 19.29
N ARG A 223 -10.36 14.86 18.58
CA ARG A 223 -11.61 14.81 17.81
C ARG A 223 -12.82 14.99 18.73
N ASP A 224 -12.88 14.22 19.81
CA ASP A 224 -14.03 14.20 20.70
C ASP A 224 -14.15 15.56 21.45
N SER A 225 -13.01 16.16 21.83
CA SER A 225 -12.97 17.52 22.40
C SER A 225 -13.44 18.62 21.43
N ASN A 226 -13.17 18.47 20.13
CA ASN A 226 -13.64 19.41 19.10
C ASN A 226 -15.12 19.20 18.75
N SER A 227 -15.66 18.00 18.97
CA SER A 227 -17.06 17.67 18.66
C SER A 227 -18.06 18.28 19.64
N SER A 228 -17.66 18.52 20.89
CA SER A 228 -18.49 19.22 21.89
C SER A 228 -18.80 20.69 21.53
N ASP A 229 -18.03 21.30 20.62
CA ASP A 229 -18.23 22.68 20.15
C ASP A 229 -19.05 22.80 18.85
N SER A 230 -19.47 21.69 18.20
CA SER A 230 -20.23 21.77 16.94
C SER A 230 -21.34 20.72 16.78
N LYS A 231 -22.61 21.17 16.81
CA LYS A 231 -23.83 20.35 16.58
C LYS A 231 -24.00 19.85 15.13
N LEU A 232 -23.06 20.09 14.23
CA LEU A 232 -23.05 19.56 12.86
C LEU A 232 -21.77 18.76 12.67
N ASN A 233 -21.87 17.43 12.49
CA ASN A 233 -21.01 16.58 11.64
C ASN A 233 -20.95 15.12 12.14
N LYS A 234 -22.02 14.34 11.95
CA LYS A 234 -22.02 12.88 12.19
C LYS A 234 -21.61 12.02 10.97
N LYS A 235 -21.20 12.61 9.85
CA LYS A 235 -20.82 11.90 8.60
C LYS A 235 -19.43 12.30 8.07
N ARG A 236 -18.39 12.38 8.91
CA ARG A 236 -17.05 12.82 8.47
C ARG A 236 -15.93 11.91 8.98
N GLY A 237 -14.91 11.71 8.15
CA GLY A 237 -13.69 10.98 8.49
C GLY A 237 -12.92 11.67 9.61
N TRP A 238 -12.31 10.87 10.49
CA TRP A 238 -11.71 11.30 11.75
C TRP A 238 -10.47 12.22 11.67
N TRP A 239 -9.84 12.40 10.50
CA TRP A 239 -8.62 13.22 10.32
C TRP A 239 -8.77 14.39 9.34
N THR A 240 -9.95 14.63 8.77
CA THR A 240 -10.08 15.54 7.64
C THR A 240 -9.89 17.02 8.06
N PRO A 241 -8.80 17.71 7.67
CA PRO A 241 -8.72 19.16 7.84
C PRO A 241 -9.76 19.82 6.95
N LEU A 242 -10.43 20.85 7.47
CA LEU A 242 -11.35 21.65 6.67
C LEU A 242 -10.60 22.20 5.43
N LEU A 243 -11.11 21.79 4.26
CA LEU A 243 -11.02 22.48 2.96
C LEU A 243 -9.86 22.18 2.00
N PHE A 244 -8.78 21.48 2.37
CA PHE A 244 -7.65 21.24 1.42
C PHE A 244 -7.40 19.78 1.03
N THR A 245 -7.57 18.81 1.94
CA THR A 245 -7.16 17.42 1.65
C THR A 245 -8.19 16.66 0.82
N ALA A 246 -9.49 16.85 1.06
CA ALA A 246 -10.54 16.14 0.31
C ALA A 246 -10.63 16.62 -1.15
N SER A 247 -10.49 17.92 -1.41
CA SER A 247 -10.55 18.54 -2.74
C SER A 247 -9.31 18.20 -3.57
N ILE A 248 -8.10 18.30 -3.02
CA ILE A 248 -6.87 17.91 -3.73
C ILE A 248 -6.75 16.41 -3.89
N ALA A 249 -7.09 15.61 -2.87
CA ALA A 249 -7.08 14.15 -2.99
C ALA A 249 -8.14 13.68 -3.99
N SER A 250 -9.38 14.18 -3.91
CA SER A 250 -10.42 13.88 -4.88
C SER A 250 -10.01 14.31 -6.28
N ALA A 251 -9.44 15.51 -6.46
CA ALA A 251 -8.93 15.96 -7.75
C ALA A 251 -7.77 15.07 -8.22
N LYS A 252 -6.80 14.72 -7.37
CA LYS A 252 -5.68 13.85 -7.71
C LYS A 252 -6.14 12.43 -8.06
N TYR A 253 -7.03 11.84 -7.27
CA TYR A 253 -7.60 10.52 -7.55
C TYR A 253 -8.52 10.58 -8.78
N PHE A 254 -9.30 11.64 -8.97
CA PHE A 254 -10.10 11.86 -10.16
C PHE A 254 -9.23 12.06 -11.40
N PHE A 255 -8.21 12.91 -11.37
CA PHE A 255 -7.23 13.10 -12.45
C PHE A 255 -6.44 11.82 -12.69
N GLN A 256 -6.00 11.09 -11.66
CA GLN A 256 -5.37 9.78 -11.83
C GLN A 256 -6.34 8.76 -12.42
N HIS A 257 -7.62 8.78 -12.04
CA HIS A 257 -8.63 7.87 -12.56
C HIS A 257 -9.02 8.20 -14.01
N VAL A 258 -9.21 9.47 -14.32
CA VAL A 258 -9.47 10.00 -15.67
C VAL A 258 -8.22 9.85 -16.57
N SER A 259 -7.02 10.03 -16.03
CA SER A 259 -5.75 9.76 -16.73
C SER A 259 -5.44 8.26 -16.81
N ARG A 260 -6.12 7.42 -16.03
CA ARG A 260 -6.14 5.95 -16.14
C ARG A 260 -7.31 5.49 -17.01
N GLN A 261 -7.72 6.28 -18.00
CA GLN A 261 -8.47 5.76 -19.15
C GLN A 261 -7.59 4.72 -19.86
N ASN A 262 -7.72 3.47 -19.44
CA ASN A 262 -6.99 2.35 -20.03
C ASN A 262 -7.67 2.02 -21.34
N THR A 263 -7.26 2.68 -22.43
CA THR A 263 -7.70 2.30 -23.77
C THR A 263 -7.30 0.84 -24.02
N LEU A 264 -8.07 0.12 -24.85
CA LEU A 264 -7.74 -1.27 -25.23
C LEU A 264 -6.28 -1.43 -25.67
N THR A 265 -5.73 -0.41 -26.34
CA THR A 265 -4.34 -0.33 -26.78
C THR A 265 -3.35 -0.17 -25.61
N GLN A 266 -3.66 0.68 -24.63
CA GLN A 266 -2.82 0.88 -23.44
C GLN A 266 -2.84 -0.37 -22.54
N ALA A 267 -3.99 -1.04 -22.44
CA ALA A 267 -4.15 -2.31 -21.72
C ALA A 267 -3.30 -3.41 -22.38
N ARG A 268 -3.37 -3.55 -23.71
CA ARG A 268 -2.52 -4.48 -24.47
C ARG A 268 -1.03 -4.21 -24.28
N ARG A 269 -0.61 -2.94 -24.29
CA ARG A 269 0.79 -2.54 -24.10
C ARG A 269 1.29 -2.75 -22.66
N ASN A 270 0.42 -2.58 -21.66
CA ASN A 270 0.74 -2.89 -20.27
C ASN A 270 0.83 -4.40 -20.02
N ILE A 271 -0.09 -5.18 -20.62
CA ILE A 271 -0.06 -6.65 -20.60
C ILE A 271 1.23 -7.13 -21.29
N SER A 272 1.55 -6.66 -22.50
CA SER A 272 2.77 -7.09 -23.19
C SER A 272 4.03 -6.77 -22.39
N ARG A 273 4.14 -5.56 -21.81
CA ARG A 273 5.27 -5.20 -20.91
C ARG A 273 5.39 -6.07 -19.66
N HIS A 274 4.28 -6.67 -19.19
CA HIS A 274 4.30 -7.58 -18.05
C HIS A 274 4.67 -9.02 -18.43
N TYR A 275 4.46 -9.43 -19.69
CA TYR A 275 4.75 -10.78 -20.19
C TYR A 275 5.98 -10.88 -21.11
N ASP A 276 6.53 -9.76 -21.61
CA ASP A 276 7.70 -9.70 -22.51
C ASP A 276 9.06 -9.90 -21.80
N LEU A 277 9.08 -10.20 -20.50
CA LEU A 277 10.31 -10.50 -19.76
C LEU A 277 10.89 -11.90 -20.05
N VAL A 278 10.28 -12.66 -20.98
CA VAL A 278 10.68 -14.05 -21.32
C VAL A 278 11.52 -14.16 -22.59
N TYR A 279 11.65 -13.11 -23.42
CA TYR A 279 12.28 -13.23 -24.75
C TYR A 279 13.66 -12.58 -24.95
N ASN A 280 14.33 -12.11 -23.89
CA ASN A 280 15.71 -11.58 -24.01
C ASN A 280 16.64 -12.07 -22.89
N LEU A 281 16.71 -13.39 -22.71
CA LEU A 281 17.80 -14.10 -22.05
C LEU A 281 18.15 -15.36 -22.85
#